data_AF-A0A9E0TTT6-F1
#
_entry.id   AF-A0A9E0TTT6-F1
#
_cell.length_a   1.000
_cell.length_b   1.000
_cell.length_c   1.000
_cell.angle_alpha   90.00
_cell.angle_beta   90.00
_cell.angle_gamma   90.00
#
_symmetry.space_group_name_H-M   'P 1'
#
loop_
_entity.id
_entity.type
_entity.pdbx_description
1 polymer ?
#
loop_
_entity_poly.entity_id
_entity_poly.type
_entity_poly.pdbx_seq_one_letter_code
_entity_poly.pdbx_strand_id
1 'polypeptide(L)'
;MSTAISSLSLAPQIVHPRSSEPLPSFICPITNDIMTDPVIDKHGHSFERKAIVEWLKTKSTCPMNQQPLISDDLAPNRALKETIESYQSQGSQALPRGADEKNVPQPHGQDQNDALAKPLLVGAQDLEKKGQLIDAEKLYLMALQFTSKSEDYAHLPRLFEKKGEKDRAASAYVVLADLQMHEGKQAETIATLKKSLELASHPAIKEKLGNILNNSGQKQEAAILFLELAQQALYNKDNLSAMRLCRLALEAFPGHAETWKTMAAMEHESSETLKMLIKGANEPSMPIKERIELCRMVSIKEPEHLQAKLLFLQLNQLKMKDKIKKLKLEVRGQLPSPAVEKKALVEPIKAVERTVPSMAFGKAKWEQYFGDIGVEPPLPPDIEQILNSPCPFWPGKKVRETHLLTLIPQTVNGQPLKLESLGELVQKPKQGHPTKYQYFNLGVYTDPPAPAAHWALLSRDVLPGSRSKAYADQQALVASFAQNTRTPYQVPTILDAAVSIFMEHVQSGARLYGDSPWTYTRCQEKYDANWQLVVGGFAPGGLSGVDFGANEGHGVGSLRLF
;
A
#
# COMPACT_ATOMS: atom_id res chain seq x y z
N MET A 1 6.38 31.63 -14.62
CA MET A 1 4.93 31.38 -14.46
C MET A 1 4.50 32.12 -13.20
N SER A 2 3.41 32.88 -13.25
CA SER A 2 2.94 33.75 -12.14
C SER A 2 1.46 33.48 -11.85
N THR A 3 0.88 34.23 -10.91
CA THR A 3 -0.57 34.34 -10.62
C THR A 3 -1.31 33.02 -10.35
N ALA A 4 -1.15 32.48 -9.14
CA ALA A 4 -2.05 31.45 -8.57
C ALA A 4 -2.24 31.50 -7.03
N ILE A 5 -1.48 32.32 -6.30
CA ILE A 5 -1.48 32.34 -4.81
C ILE A 5 -2.12 33.63 -4.23
N SER A 6 -2.43 34.62 -5.06
CA SER A 6 -2.87 35.97 -4.67
C SER A 6 -4.22 36.07 -3.94
N SER A 7 -4.94 34.97 -3.74
CA SER A 7 -6.25 34.92 -3.06
C SER A 7 -6.17 34.66 -1.55
N LEU A 8 -5.03 34.19 -1.01
CA LEU A 8 -4.80 34.10 0.44
C LEU A 8 -4.26 35.42 0.99
N SER A 9 -5.09 36.46 0.96
CA SER A 9 -4.75 37.83 1.40
C SER A 9 -4.72 37.98 2.93
N LEU A 10 -3.85 37.22 3.60
CA LEU A 10 -3.60 37.34 5.04
C LEU A 10 -2.17 36.91 5.46
N ALA A 11 -1.27 36.71 4.49
CA ALA A 11 0.16 36.65 4.77
C ALA A 11 0.66 38.03 5.27
N PRO A 12 1.50 38.09 6.33
CA PRO A 12 2.15 39.35 6.71
C PRO A 12 3.05 39.81 5.56
N GLN A 13 2.93 41.07 5.16
CA GLN A 13 3.75 41.66 4.11
C GLN A 13 5.20 41.79 4.60
N ILE A 14 6.05 40.80 4.27
CA ILE A 14 7.49 40.87 4.51
C ILE A 14 8.10 41.83 3.49
N VAL A 15 7.98 43.13 3.80
CA VAL A 15 8.67 44.19 3.07
C VAL A 15 10.15 44.08 3.40
N HIS A 16 10.95 43.54 2.50
CA HIS A 16 12.41 43.66 2.61
C HIS A 16 12.79 45.15 2.50
N PRO A 17 13.37 45.77 3.55
CA PRO A 17 13.76 47.17 3.48
C PRO A 17 14.95 47.34 2.53
N ARG A 18 14.72 48.03 1.41
CA ARG A 18 15.83 48.58 0.63
C ARG A 18 16.37 49.81 1.35
N SER A 19 17.67 49.79 1.63
CA SER A 19 18.53 50.94 2.00
C SER A 19 18.18 51.75 3.26
N SER A 20 19.12 51.72 4.21
CA SER A 20 19.49 52.81 5.15
C SER A 20 18.51 53.38 6.17
N GLU A 21 17.19 53.21 6.07
CA GLU A 21 16.26 53.71 7.09
C GLU A 21 16.20 52.81 8.35
N PRO A 22 16.01 53.37 9.56
CA PRO A 22 15.80 52.58 10.77
C PRO A 22 14.42 51.92 10.75
N LEU A 23 14.33 50.69 11.28
CA LEU A 23 13.05 49.98 11.36
C LEU A 23 12.03 50.78 12.18
N PRO A 24 10.74 50.84 11.77
CA PRO A 24 9.69 51.49 12.56
C PRO A 24 9.55 50.97 13.99
N SER A 25 9.99 49.74 14.27
CA SER A 25 10.01 49.13 15.60
C SER A 25 11.22 49.54 16.47
N PHE A 26 12.23 50.19 15.91
CA PHE A 26 13.28 50.89 16.67
C PHE A 26 12.80 52.25 17.19
N ILE A 27 11.77 52.83 16.57
CA ILE A 27 11.28 54.19 16.84
C ILE A 27 10.31 54.19 18.02
N CYS A 28 10.54 55.08 18.98
CA CYS A 28 9.65 55.29 20.12
C CYS A 28 8.38 56.03 19.68
N PRO A 29 7.16 55.49 19.90
CA PRO A 29 5.92 56.17 19.52
C PRO A 29 5.59 57.48 20.28
N ILE A 30 6.42 57.88 21.26
CA ILE A 30 6.24 59.12 22.04
C ILE A 30 7.21 60.22 21.55
N THR A 31 8.45 59.86 21.19
CA THR A 31 9.47 60.84 20.76
C THR A 31 9.70 60.87 19.25
N ASN A 32 9.28 59.81 18.53
CA ASN A 32 9.64 59.53 17.13
C ASN A 32 11.15 59.37 16.86
N ASP A 33 11.96 59.15 17.90
CA ASP A 33 13.39 58.84 17.82
C ASP A 33 13.67 57.35 18.05
N ILE A 34 14.86 56.88 17.65
CA ILE A 34 15.36 55.54 17.97
C ILE A 34 15.52 55.38 19.51
N MET A 35 14.95 54.33 20.07
CA MET A 35 14.98 54.05 21.52
C MET A 35 16.39 53.72 22.03
N THR A 36 16.82 54.35 23.14
CA THR A 36 18.15 54.12 23.77
C THR A 36 18.07 53.23 25.00
N ASP A 37 16.92 53.27 25.70
CA ASP A 37 16.58 52.40 26.81
C ASP A 37 15.14 51.92 26.64
N PRO A 38 14.87 51.02 25.68
CA PRO A 38 13.52 50.53 25.41
C PRO A 38 12.95 49.74 26.60
N VAL A 39 11.76 50.14 27.03
CA VAL A 39 10.89 49.37 27.92
C VAL A 39 9.64 48.94 27.17
N ILE A 40 9.09 47.79 27.54
CA ILE A 40 7.85 47.26 26.98
C ILE A 40 6.75 47.28 28.05
N ASP A 41 5.55 47.69 27.67
CA ASP A 41 4.37 47.65 28.53
C ASP A 41 3.66 46.28 28.50
N LYS A 42 2.74 46.04 29.43
CA LYS A 42 1.89 44.83 29.47
C LYS A 42 0.97 44.59 28.26
N HIS A 43 0.97 45.52 27.29
CA HIS A 43 0.23 45.45 26.02
C HIS A 43 1.18 45.23 24.83
N GLY A 44 2.47 45.03 25.10
CA GLY A 44 3.53 44.77 24.13
C GLY A 44 4.00 46.00 23.35
N HIS A 45 3.75 47.22 23.82
CA HIS A 45 4.25 48.45 23.16
C HIS A 45 5.59 48.83 23.76
N SER A 46 6.60 49.03 22.89
CA SER A 46 7.92 49.48 23.32
C SER A 46 8.05 51.00 23.23
N PHE A 47 8.66 51.59 24.25
CA PHE A 47 8.89 53.03 24.38
C PHE A 47 10.29 53.29 24.95
N GLU A 48 10.87 54.46 24.66
CA GLU A 48 12.03 54.98 25.40
C GLU A 48 11.62 55.20 26.87
N ARG A 49 12.35 54.60 27.82
CA ARG A 49 12.02 54.60 29.26
C ARG A 49 11.66 55.98 29.78
N LYS A 50 12.48 56.99 29.44
CA LYS A 50 12.27 58.36 29.92
C LYS A 50 10.92 58.93 29.45
N ALA A 51 10.55 58.67 28.20
CA ALA A 51 9.35 59.22 27.58
C ALA A 51 8.06 58.60 28.15
N ILE A 52 8.01 57.28 28.33
CA ILE A 52 6.82 56.62 28.90
C ILE A 52 6.69 56.86 30.41
N VAL A 53 7.80 56.94 31.16
CA VAL A 53 7.77 57.30 32.58
C VAL A 53 7.28 58.73 32.78
N GLU A 54 7.64 59.68 31.91
CA GLU A 54 7.10 61.04 31.98
C GLU A 54 5.61 61.10 31.60
N TRP A 55 5.21 60.39 30.54
CA TRP A 55 3.79 60.28 30.14
C TRP A 55 2.92 59.74 31.27
N LEU A 56 3.35 58.66 31.95
CA LEU A 56 2.59 58.00 33.01
C LEU A 56 2.38 58.85 34.27
N LYS A 57 3.21 59.88 34.51
CA LYS A 57 2.95 60.89 35.57
C LYS A 57 1.71 61.75 35.28
N THR A 58 1.34 61.89 34.01
CA THR A 58 0.25 62.77 33.55
C THR A 58 -0.98 62.00 33.08
N LYS A 59 -0.81 60.77 32.61
CA LYS A 59 -1.85 59.92 32.01
C LYS A 59 -1.58 58.44 32.34
N SER A 60 -2.40 57.84 33.19
CA SER A 60 -2.30 56.42 33.59
C SER A 60 -2.83 55.45 32.51
N THR A 61 -2.45 55.69 31.25
CA THR A 61 -2.92 54.96 30.06
C THR A 61 -1.81 54.82 29.04
N CYS A 62 -1.72 53.68 28.36
CA CYS A 62 -0.78 53.45 27.26
C CYS A 62 -1.00 54.47 26.11
N PRO A 63 0.06 55.14 25.59
CA PRO A 63 -0.05 56.06 24.46
C PRO A 63 -0.68 55.45 23.19
N MET A 64 -0.47 54.15 22.95
CA MET A 64 -0.83 53.48 21.70
C MET A 64 -2.29 53.03 21.64
N ASN A 65 -2.85 52.53 22.74
CA ASN A 65 -4.20 51.94 22.78
C ASN A 65 -5.13 52.57 23.84
N GLN A 66 -4.66 53.57 24.58
CA GLN A 66 -5.37 54.27 25.66
C GLN A 66 -5.85 53.39 26.82
N GLN A 67 -5.42 52.12 26.91
CA GLN A 67 -5.79 51.22 27.99
C GLN A 67 -4.99 51.51 29.28
N PRO A 68 -5.53 51.20 30.48
CA PRO A 68 -4.87 51.50 31.75
C PRO A 68 -3.45 50.94 31.84
N LEU A 69 -2.53 51.79 32.31
CA LEU A 69 -1.11 51.50 32.45
C LEU A 69 -0.51 52.28 33.63
N ILE A 70 0.30 51.62 34.44
CA ILE A 70 1.08 52.21 35.54
C ILE A 70 2.57 51.89 35.37
N SER A 71 3.45 52.60 36.07
CA SER A 71 4.90 52.45 35.92
C SER A 71 5.42 51.04 36.22
N ASP A 72 4.74 50.31 37.11
CA ASP A 72 5.11 48.94 37.49
C ASP A 72 4.77 47.90 36.41
N ASP A 73 3.96 48.26 35.40
CA ASP A 73 3.67 47.43 34.23
C ASP A 73 4.80 47.44 33.17
N LEU A 74 5.89 48.21 33.40
CA LEU A 74 6.97 48.42 32.42
C LEU A 74 8.18 47.51 32.66
N ALA A 75 8.44 46.59 31.74
CA ALA A 75 9.62 45.72 31.77
C ALA A 75 10.75 46.26 30.85
N PRO A 76 12.05 46.13 31.20
CA PRO A 76 13.15 46.44 30.28
C PRO A 76 13.16 45.51 29.06
N ASN A 77 13.03 46.05 27.85
CA ASN A 77 13.08 45.27 26.60
C ASN A 77 14.53 45.09 26.13
N ARG A 78 15.27 44.24 26.86
CA ARG A 78 16.71 44.01 26.63
C ARG A 78 17.03 43.54 25.20
N ALA A 79 16.22 42.63 24.66
CA ALA A 79 16.38 42.14 23.29
C ALA A 79 16.29 43.26 22.25
N LEU A 80 15.31 44.16 22.36
CA LEU A 80 15.20 45.33 21.49
C LEU A 80 16.37 46.30 21.66
N LYS A 81 16.86 46.47 22.89
CA LYS A 81 18.04 47.31 23.18
C LYS A 81 19.29 46.77 22.49
N GLU A 82 19.59 45.49 22.69
CA GLU A 82 20.77 44.81 22.14
C GLU A 82 20.76 44.88 20.59
N THR A 83 19.60 44.72 19.95
CA THR A 83 19.48 44.88 18.49
C THR A 83 19.65 46.33 18.03
N ILE A 84 19.14 47.33 18.75
CA ILE A 84 19.37 48.75 18.41
C ILE A 84 20.85 49.12 18.55
N GLU A 85 21.51 48.69 19.62
CA GLU A 85 22.95 48.92 19.84
C GLU A 85 23.79 48.23 18.75
N SER A 86 23.40 47.03 18.31
CA SER A 86 23.99 46.34 17.16
C SER A 86 23.72 47.04 15.82
N TYR A 87 22.57 47.70 15.64
CA TYR A 87 22.26 48.46 14.42
C TYR A 87 23.07 49.76 14.33
N GLN A 88 23.12 50.52 15.43
CA GLN A 88 23.83 51.81 15.51
C GLN A 88 25.36 51.66 15.37
N SER A 89 25.93 50.60 15.95
CA SER A 89 27.37 50.32 15.84
C SER A 89 27.79 49.92 14.41
N GLN A 90 26.92 49.27 13.63
CA GLN A 90 27.20 48.88 12.24
C GLN A 90 26.98 50.02 11.24
N GLY A 91 26.00 50.90 11.47
CA GLY A 91 25.74 52.09 10.63
C GLY A 91 26.85 53.14 10.62
N SER A 92 27.89 52.99 11.46
CA SER A 92 29.00 53.94 11.60
C SER A 92 30.16 53.76 10.60
N GLN A 93 30.07 52.81 9.64
CA GLN A 93 31.07 52.64 8.57
C GLN A 93 30.52 52.97 7.18
N ALA A 94 30.65 54.22 6.75
CA ALA A 94 30.23 54.70 5.44
C ALA A 94 31.33 55.46 4.67
N LEU A 95 32.02 54.73 3.79
CA LEU A 95 32.60 55.18 2.51
C LEU A 95 33.64 56.34 2.49
N PRO A 96 34.89 56.06 2.03
CA PRO A 96 35.55 56.91 1.05
C PRO A 96 34.80 56.83 -0.29
N ARG A 97 34.81 57.91 -1.09
CA ARG A 97 34.16 57.94 -2.42
C ARG A 97 35.17 57.63 -3.53
N GLY A 98 34.82 56.78 -4.49
CA GLY A 98 35.40 56.81 -5.84
C GLY A 98 35.67 55.46 -6.50
N ALA A 99 35.36 55.43 -7.80
CA ALA A 99 35.79 54.48 -8.85
C ALA A 99 35.23 53.03 -8.88
N ASP A 100 34.80 52.70 -10.10
CA ASP A 100 34.83 51.42 -10.81
C ASP A 100 34.01 50.20 -10.33
N GLU A 101 32.83 50.08 -10.95
CA GLU A 101 32.10 48.83 -11.14
C GLU A 101 32.90 47.81 -11.98
N LYS A 102 33.77 47.01 -11.34
CA LYS A 102 33.97 45.57 -11.64
C LYS A 102 34.84 44.88 -10.58
N ASN A 103 34.42 43.68 -10.20
CA ASN A 103 35.17 42.71 -9.39
C ASN A 103 35.46 43.12 -7.92
N VAL A 104 34.39 43.29 -7.14
CA VAL A 104 34.44 43.30 -5.67
C VAL A 104 34.06 41.90 -5.15
N PRO A 105 34.91 41.21 -4.38
CA PRO A 105 34.51 40.00 -3.66
C PRO A 105 33.45 40.31 -2.61
N GLN A 106 32.45 39.44 -2.41
CA GLN A 106 31.42 39.62 -1.38
C GLN A 106 31.82 38.97 -0.04
N PRO A 107 32.02 39.79 1.02
CA PRO A 107 31.80 39.36 2.40
C PRO A 107 30.76 40.24 3.15
N HIS A 108 30.40 39.80 4.36
CA HIS A 108 29.71 40.54 5.44
C HIS A 108 28.19 40.79 5.39
N GLY A 109 27.49 40.53 4.28
CA GLY A 109 26.03 40.74 4.22
C GLY A 109 25.17 39.81 5.10
N GLN A 110 25.66 38.62 5.45
CA GLN A 110 24.91 37.65 6.26
C GLN A 110 25.25 37.70 7.76
N ASP A 111 26.51 37.90 8.14
CA ASP A 111 26.92 37.91 9.56
C ASP A 111 26.28 39.06 10.35
N GLN A 112 26.15 40.23 9.72
CA GLN A 112 25.51 41.42 10.27
C GLN A 112 24.03 41.20 10.59
N ASN A 113 23.30 40.61 9.63
CA ASN A 113 21.90 40.24 9.76
C ASN A 113 21.68 39.15 10.84
N ASP A 114 22.57 38.16 10.89
CA ASP A 114 22.57 37.12 11.92
C ASP A 114 22.79 37.67 13.34
N ALA A 115 23.58 38.74 13.48
CA ALA A 115 23.81 39.41 14.77
C ALA A 115 22.58 40.20 15.23
N LEU A 116 21.81 40.79 14.31
CA LEU A 116 20.60 41.55 14.61
C LEU A 116 19.39 40.66 14.94
N ALA A 117 19.26 39.51 14.26
CA ALA A 117 18.14 38.59 14.46
C ALA A 117 18.20 37.83 15.80
N LYS A 118 19.40 37.38 16.22
CA LYS A 118 19.55 36.47 17.39
C LYS A 118 19.01 37.03 18.72
N PRO A 119 19.29 38.28 19.13
CA PRO A 119 18.73 38.84 20.37
C PRO A 119 17.19 38.91 20.36
N LEU A 120 16.61 39.31 19.23
CA LEU A 120 15.15 39.38 19.05
C LEU A 120 14.49 38.01 19.18
N LEU A 121 15.07 36.96 18.57
CA LEU A 121 14.55 35.60 18.64
C LEU A 121 14.60 35.04 20.07
N VAL A 122 15.70 35.27 20.80
CA VAL A 122 15.83 34.87 22.21
C VAL A 122 14.81 35.62 23.08
N GLY A 123 14.67 36.94 22.90
CA GLY A 123 13.66 37.74 23.58
C GLY A 123 12.23 37.27 23.32
N ALA A 124 11.91 36.97 22.05
CA ALA A 124 10.59 36.46 21.66
C ALA A 124 10.28 35.10 22.30
N GLN A 125 11.24 34.17 22.32
CA GLN A 125 11.11 32.88 23.01
C GLN A 125 10.89 33.04 24.52
N ASP A 126 11.55 34.01 25.17
CA ASP A 126 11.40 34.25 26.61
C ASP A 126 10.09 34.95 26.97
N LEU A 127 9.54 35.79 26.09
CA LEU A 127 8.18 36.32 26.23
C LEU A 127 7.11 35.23 25.98
N GLU A 128 7.34 34.36 25.00
CA GLU A 128 6.48 33.20 24.74
C GLU A 128 6.41 32.25 25.95
N LYS A 129 7.54 31.96 26.60
CA LYS A 129 7.61 31.17 27.86
C LYS A 129 6.84 31.81 29.02
N LYS A 130 6.74 33.15 29.05
CA LYS A 130 5.99 33.93 30.05
C LYS A 130 4.50 34.09 29.72
N GLY A 131 4.04 33.58 28.57
CA GLY A 131 2.67 33.76 28.09
C GLY A 131 2.38 35.13 27.47
N GLN A 132 3.40 35.96 27.25
CA GLN A 132 3.28 37.30 26.64
C GLN A 132 3.21 37.19 25.11
N LEU A 133 2.14 36.57 24.60
CA LEU A 133 2.06 36.11 23.20
C LEU A 133 2.02 37.24 22.16
N ILE A 134 1.43 38.40 22.50
CA ILE A 134 1.39 39.58 21.60
C ILE A 134 2.80 40.18 21.46
N ASP A 135 3.54 40.21 22.56
CA ASP A 135 4.87 40.80 22.67
C ASP A 135 5.90 39.92 21.95
N ALA A 136 5.77 38.60 22.09
CA ALA A 136 6.50 37.61 21.31
C ALA A 136 6.21 37.73 19.81
N GLU A 137 4.96 37.94 19.39
CA GLU A 137 4.59 38.12 17.97
C GLU A 137 5.32 39.32 17.36
N LYS A 138 5.33 40.45 18.10
CA LYS A 138 6.02 41.69 17.69
C LYS A 138 7.53 41.45 17.55
N LEU A 139 8.19 40.78 18.50
CA LEU A 139 9.62 40.48 18.39
C LEU A 139 9.96 39.45 17.29
N TYR A 140 9.13 38.43 17.06
CA TYR A 140 9.34 37.50 15.94
C TYR A 140 9.20 38.19 14.59
N LEU A 141 8.12 38.95 14.36
CA LEU A 141 7.93 39.69 13.12
C LEU A 141 9.03 40.74 12.85
N MET A 142 9.70 41.21 13.90
CA MET A 142 10.86 42.08 13.80
C MET A 142 12.15 41.33 13.48
N ALA A 143 12.39 40.16 14.09
CA ALA A 143 13.54 39.31 13.79
C ALA A 143 13.56 38.88 12.31
N LEU A 144 12.39 38.54 11.78
CA LEU A 144 12.17 38.07 10.40
C LEU A 144 12.32 39.17 9.33
N GLN A 145 12.69 40.40 9.72
CA GLN A 145 13.15 41.44 8.79
C GLN A 145 14.66 41.35 8.54
N PHE A 146 15.41 40.69 9.43
CA PHE A 146 16.85 40.46 9.33
C PHE A 146 17.22 39.04 8.88
N THR A 147 16.36 38.04 9.13
CA THR A 147 16.62 36.63 8.74
C THR A 147 15.57 36.08 7.80
N SER A 148 16.03 35.37 6.77
CA SER A 148 15.20 34.58 5.85
C SER A 148 15.23 33.08 6.18
N LYS A 149 15.83 32.66 7.30
CA LYS A 149 16.00 31.25 7.66
C LYS A 149 14.69 30.63 8.10
N SER A 150 14.42 29.42 7.64
CA SER A 150 13.24 28.64 8.04
C SER A 150 13.19 28.34 9.53
N GLU A 151 14.34 28.05 10.14
CA GLU A 151 14.46 27.75 11.58
C GLU A 151 14.00 28.91 12.46
N ASP A 152 14.39 30.13 12.10
CA ASP A 152 13.99 31.36 12.80
C ASP A 152 12.49 31.65 12.60
N TYR A 153 11.97 31.40 11.38
CA TYR A 153 10.54 31.55 11.07
C TYR A 153 9.66 30.51 11.78
N ALA A 154 10.17 29.32 12.09
CA ALA A 154 9.40 28.18 12.62
C ALA A 154 8.70 28.43 13.97
N HIS A 155 9.06 29.51 14.68
CA HIS A 155 8.38 29.95 15.88
C HIS A 155 7.02 30.64 15.62
N LEU A 156 6.93 31.47 14.59
CA LEU A 156 5.75 32.32 14.34
C LEU A 156 4.43 31.54 14.18
N PRO A 157 4.34 30.45 13.39
CA PRO A 157 3.08 29.70 13.28
C PRO A 157 2.72 28.94 14.57
N ARG A 158 3.70 28.48 15.35
CA ARG A 158 3.48 27.84 16.67
C ARG A 158 2.90 28.83 17.68
N LEU A 159 3.32 30.10 17.60
CA LEU A 159 2.75 31.18 18.41
C LEU A 159 1.29 31.45 18.04
N PHE A 160 0.95 31.45 16.75
CA PHE A 160 -0.45 31.56 16.31
C PHE A 160 -1.31 30.37 16.77
N GLU A 161 -0.78 29.14 16.81
CA GLU A 161 -1.47 28.01 17.46
C GLU A 161 -1.73 28.27 18.95
N LYS A 162 -0.74 28.78 19.71
CA LYS A 162 -0.91 29.14 21.14
C LYS A 162 -1.94 30.26 21.36
N LYS A 163 -2.08 31.18 20.41
CA LYS A 163 -3.12 32.23 20.42
C LYS A 163 -4.50 31.73 19.96
N GLY A 164 -4.61 30.49 19.45
CA GLY A 164 -5.83 29.93 18.88
C GLY A 164 -6.16 30.43 17.46
N GLU A 165 -5.25 31.19 16.83
CA GLU A 165 -5.46 31.89 15.56
C GLU A 165 -5.20 30.95 14.35
N LYS A 166 -6.01 29.88 14.24
CA LYS A 166 -5.78 28.75 13.30
C LYS A 166 -5.51 29.15 11.85
N ASP A 167 -6.25 30.09 11.29
CA ASP A 167 -6.06 30.51 9.88
C ASP A 167 -4.76 31.31 9.68
N ARG A 168 -4.33 32.08 10.69
CA ARG A 168 -3.02 32.77 10.69
C ARG A 168 -1.89 31.75 10.86
N ALA A 169 -2.06 30.76 11.74
CA ALA A 169 -1.12 29.66 11.92
C ALA A 169 -0.94 28.83 10.64
N ALA A 170 -2.04 28.41 10.01
CA ALA A 170 -2.04 27.69 8.75
C ALA A 170 -1.33 28.48 7.65
N SER A 171 -1.66 29.77 7.50
CA SER A 171 -1.06 30.67 6.50
C SER A 171 0.43 30.90 6.73
N ALA A 172 0.86 31.10 7.97
CA ALA A 172 2.28 31.20 8.35
C ALA A 172 3.04 29.88 8.11
N TYR A 173 2.40 28.72 8.31
CA TYR A 173 2.99 27.44 7.93
C TYR A 173 3.20 27.32 6.40
N VAL A 174 2.35 27.90 5.55
CA VAL A 174 2.61 27.92 4.09
C VAL A 174 3.88 28.71 3.75
N VAL A 175 4.12 29.84 4.42
CA VAL A 175 5.32 30.67 4.25
C VAL A 175 6.57 29.94 4.75
N LEU A 176 6.51 29.31 5.93
CA LEU A 176 7.58 28.46 6.45
C LEU A 176 7.96 27.35 5.46
N ALA A 177 6.96 26.70 4.85
CA ALA A 177 7.15 25.66 3.86
C ALA A 177 7.86 26.15 2.58
N ASP A 178 7.63 27.39 2.14
CA ASP A 178 8.37 28.00 1.02
C ASP A 178 9.83 28.28 1.37
N LEU A 179 10.11 28.83 2.57
CA LEU A 179 11.49 29.02 3.05
C LEU A 179 12.25 27.68 3.13
N GLN A 180 11.63 26.65 3.70
CA GLN A 180 12.20 25.29 3.76
C GLN A 180 12.45 24.71 2.36
N MET A 181 11.58 24.97 1.38
CA MET A 181 11.77 24.49 0.01
C MET A 181 12.94 25.21 -0.68
N HIS A 182 13.09 26.52 -0.47
CA HIS A 182 14.24 27.28 -0.95
C HIS A 182 15.58 26.83 -0.31
N GLU A 183 15.55 26.40 0.95
CA GLU A 183 16.69 25.77 1.64
C GLU A 183 16.93 24.30 1.25
N GLY A 184 16.11 23.71 0.38
CA GLY A 184 16.19 22.30 -0.01
C GLY A 184 15.71 21.30 1.05
N LYS A 185 15.15 21.77 2.17
CA LYS A 185 14.62 20.99 3.31
C LYS A 185 13.26 20.35 2.98
N GLN A 186 13.18 19.64 1.85
CA GLN A 186 11.95 19.08 1.27
C GLN A 186 11.15 18.22 2.26
N ALA A 187 11.81 17.44 3.11
CA ALA A 187 11.14 16.61 4.12
C ALA A 187 10.42 17.46 5.19
N GLU A 188 11.03 18.57 5.61
CA GLU A 188 10.42 19.50 6.55
C GLU A 188 9.28 20.28 5.88
N THR A 189 9.46 20.77 4.65
CA THR A 189 8.40 21.42 3.86
C THR A 189 7.12 20.58 3.84
N ILE A 190 7.26 19.27 3.65
CA ILE A 190 6.14 18.33 3.59
C ILE A 190 5.45 18.21 4.96
N ALA A 191 6.21 18.07 6.05
CA ALA A 191 5.64 18.04 7.41
C ALA A 191 4.92 19.35 7.76
N THR A 192 5.53 20.49 7.41
CA THR A 192 4.99 21.84 7.59
C THR A 192 3.68 22.06 6.83
N LEU A 193 3.60 21.63 5.57
CA LEU A 193 2.36 21.74 4.78
C LEU A 193 1.24 20.81 5.29
N LYS A 194 1.58 19.60 5.78
CA LYS A 194 0.60 18.74 6.48
C LYS A 194 0.08 19.42 7.75
N LYS A 195 0.96 20.02 8.54
CA LYS A 195 0.59 20.78 9.75
C LYS A 195 -0.28 22.00 9.45
N SER A 196 -0.08 22.68 8.32
CA SER A 196 -0.97 23.73 7.83
C SER A 196 -2.39 23.21 7.56
N LEU A 197 -2.52 22.05 6.91
CA LEU A 197 -3.80 21.43 6.57
C LEU A 197 -4.58 20.88 7.78
N GLU A 198 -3.91 20.48 8.86
CA GLU A 198 -4.55 20.16 10.15
C GLU A 198 -5.32 21.36 10.75
N LEU A 199 -4.85 22.58 10.46
CA LEU A 199 -5.37 23.82 11.02
C LEU A 199 -6.42 24.46 10.12
N ALA A 200 -6.20 24.47 8.80
CA ALA A 200 -7.17 24.93 7.81
C ALA A 200 -7.06 24.14 6.49
N SER A 201 -8.13 23.43 6.11
CA SER A 201 -8.19 22.63 4.87
C SER A 201 -8.40 23.50 3.62
N HIS A 202 -7.38 24.26 3.21
CA HIS A 202 -7.45 25.14 2.04
C HIS A 202 -7.04 24.42 0.72
N PRO A 203 -7.83 24.52 -0.38
CA PRO A 203 -7.58 23.76 -1.62
C PRO A 203 -6.19 23.98 -2.24
N ALA A 204 -5.74 25.24 -2.31
CA ALA A 204 -4.43 25.57 -2.90
C ALA A 204 -3.25 24.97 -2.11
N ILE A 205 -3.42 24.73 -0.80
CA ILE A 205 -2.39 24.09 0.04
C ILE A 205 -2.33 22.59 -0.26
N LYS A 206 -3.48 21.94 -0.47
CA LYS A 206 -3.53 20.53 -0.93
C LYS A 206 -2.91 20.36 -2.31
N GLU A 207 -3.17 21.27 -3.25
CA GLU A 207 -2.58 21.17 -4.60
C GLU A 207 -1.05 21.39 -4.56
N LYS A 208 -0.58 22.38 -3.79
CA LYS A 208 0.86 22.61 -3.55
C LYS A 208 1.54 21.39 -2.95
N LEU A 209 0.95 20.82 -1.89
CA LEU A 209 1.47 19.61 -1.22
C LEU A 209 1.45 18.39 -2.15
N GLY A 210 0.37 18.16 -2.91
CA GLY A 210 0.28 17.05 -3.87
C GLY A 210 1.37 17.09 -4.94
N ASN A 211 1.65 18.28 -5.49
CA ASN A 211 2.74 18.47 -6.44
C ASN A 211 4.12 18.15 -5.83
N ILE A 212 4.38 18.62 -4.59
CA ILE A 212 5.63 18.34 -3.87
C ILE A 212 5.78 16.84 -3.57
N LEU A 213 4.71 16.18 -3.10
CA LEU A 213 4.72 14.74 -2.80
C LEU A 213 4.94 13.87 -4.04
N ASN A 214 4.37 14.25 -5.19
CA ASN A 214 4.61 13.55 -6.46
C ASN A 214 6.09 13.60 -6.84
N ASN A 215 6.69 14.80 -6.78
CA ASN A 215 8.11 15.01 -7.05
C ASN A 215 9.01 14.32 -6.01
N SER A 216 8.59 14.23 -4.74
CA SER A 216 9.31 13.53 -3.67
C SER A 216 9.16 11.99 -3.72
N GLY A 217 8.47 11.43 -4.72
CA GLY A 217 8.18 10.01 -4.81
C GLY A 217 7.08 9.47 -3.89
N GLN A 218 6.45 10.32 -3.06
CA GLN A 218 5.29 9.99 -2.20
C GLN A 218 3.98 9.98 -3.01
N LYS A 219 4.02 9.25 -4.13
CA LYS A 219 3.04 9.28 -5.22
C LYS A 219 1.62 8.88 -4.83
N GLN A 220 1.46 7.94 -3.91
CA GLN A 220 0.14 7.52 -3.42
C GLN A 220 -0.56 8.63 -2.63
N GLU A 221 0.17 9.36 -1.77
CA GLU A 221 -0.39 10.45 -0.98
C GLU A 221 -0.71 11.67 -1.85
N ALA A 222 0.13 11.96 -2.85
CA ALA A 222 -0.18 12.95 -3.88
C ALA A 222 -1.50 12.65 -4.61
N ALA A 223 -1.69 11.39 -5.03
CA ALA A 223 -2.90 10.97 -5.73
C ALA A 223 -4.18 11.06 -4.88
N ILE A 224 -4.08 10.84 -3.56
CA ILE A 224 -5.19 11.03 -2.62
C ILE A 224 -5.57 12.52 -2.53
N LEU A 225 -4.61 13.42 -2.31
CA LEU A 225 -4.87 14.86 -2.24
C LEU A 225 -5.47 15.43 -3.54
N PHE A 226 -4.98 14.98 -4.69
CA PHE A 226 -5.55 15.36 -5.99
C PHE A 226 -6.98 14.80 -6.18
N LEU A 227 -7.29 13.60 -5.67
CA LEU A 227 -8.67 13.09 -5.71
C LEU A 227 -9.62 13.86 -4.78
N GLU A 228 -9.20 14.20 -3.56
CA GLU A 228 -10.01 15.03 -2.65
C GLU A 228 -10.38 16.37 -3.30
N LEU A 229 -9.43 17.01 -3.97
CA LEU A 229 -9.65 18.23 -4.74
C LEU A 229 -10.60 18.01 -5.93
N ALA A 230 -10.49 16.88 -6.64
CA ALA A 230 -11.40 16.54 -7.74
C ALA A 230 -12.84 16.33 -7.24
N GLN A 231 -13.01 15.69 -6.09
CA GLN A 231 -14.31 15.49 -5.45
C GLN A 231 -14.90 16.83 -4.96
N GLN A 232 -14.07 17.73 -4.43
CA GLN A 232 -14.49 19.10 -4.08
C GLN A 232 -14.89 19.92 -5.33
N ALA A 233 -14.16 19.78 -6.44
CA ALA A 233 -14.52 20.40 -7.71
C ALA A 233 -15.85 19.85 -8.27
N LEU A 234 -16.10 18.54 -8.17
CA LEU A 234 -17.38 17.92 -8.52
C LEU A 234 -18.56 18.41 -7.67
N TYR A 235 -18.36 18.57 -6.36
CA TYR A 235 -19.37 19.18 -5.49
C TYR A 235 -19.73 20.60 -5.93
N ASN A 236 -18.71 21.37 -6.36
CA ASN A 236 -18.87 22.70 -6.95
C ASN A 236 -19.32 22.70 -8.42
N LYS A 237 -19.58 21.52 -9.03
CA LYS A 237 -19.94 21.30 -10.44
C LYS A 237 -18.88 21.73 -11.48
N ASP A 238 -17.63 21.90 -11.05
CA ASP A 238 -16.49 22.14 -11.96
C ASP A 238 -15.90 20.82 -12.45
N ASN A 239 -16.58 20.22 -13.43
CA ASN A 239 -16.14 18.97 -14.07
C ASN A 239 -14.78 19.13 -14.80
N LEU A 240 -14.40 20.35 -15.20
CA LEU A 240 -13.14 20.59 -15.92
C LEU A 240 -11.95 20.51 -14.98
N SER A 241 -12.02 21.20 -13.83
CA SER A 241 -11.01 21.09 -12.77
C SER A 241 -10.99 19.68 -12.18
N ALA A 242 -12.16 19.05 -11.97
CA ALA A 242 -12.23 17.66 -11.52
C ALA A 242 -11.50 16.70 -12.47
N MET A 243 -11.73 16.82 -13.78
CA MET A 243 -11.01 16.01 -14.78
C MET A 243 -9.50 16.31 -14.83
N ARG A 244 -9.07 17.57 -14.67
CA ARG A 244 -7.65 17.92 -14.54
C ARG A 244 -7.02 17.23 -13.31
N LEU A 245 -7.67 17.33 -12.17
CA LEU A 245 -7.19 16.82 -10.89
C LEU A 245 -7.17 15.28 -10.86
N CYS A 246 -8.16 14.62 -11.46
CA CYS A 246 -8.13 13.17 -11.66
C CYS A 246 -6.96 12.72 -12.55
N ARG A 247 -6.60 13.46 -13.61
CA ARG A 247 -5.41 13.15 -14.41
C ARG A 247 -4.13 13.28 -13.59
N LEU A 248 -3.95 14.37 -12.84
CA LEU A 248 -2.80 14.56 -11.94
C LEU A 248 -2.69 13.44 -10.90
N ALA A 249 -3.82 12.95 -10.37
CA ALA A 249 -3.85 11.80 -9.47
C ALA A 249 -3.38 10.50 -10.13
N LEU A 250 -3.76 10.23 -11.39
CA LEU A 250 -3.32 9.05 -12.14
C LEU A 250 -1.88 9.18 -12.69
N GLU A 251 -1.42 10.38 -13.00
CA GLU A 251 -0.02 10.66 -13.37
C GLU A 251 0.93 10.46 -12.18
N ALA A 252 0.47 10.81 -10.97
CA ALA A 252 1.16 10.49 -9.73
C ALA A 252 1.13 8.97 -9.45
N PHE A 253 -0.07 8.38 -9.31
CA PHE A 253 -0.25 6.96 -9.03
C PHE A 253 -1.37 6.33 -9.88
N PRO A 254 -1.02 5.67 -11.02
CA PRO A 254 -2.00 5.01 -11.89
C PRO A 254 -2.87 3.97 -11.17
N GLY A 255 -2.35 3.36 -10.11
CA GLY A 255 -3.04 2.36 -9.30
C GLY A 255 -4.18 2.90 -8.43
N HIS A 256 -4.51 4.20 -8.48
CA HIS A 256 -5.53 4.80 -7.63
C HIS A 256 -6.96 4.48 -8.12
N ALA A 257 -7.50 3.35 -7.67
CA ALA A 257 -8.79 2.81 -8.11
C ALA A 257 -9.96 3.80 -8.00
N GLU A 258 -10.01 4.62 -6.94
CA GLU A 258 -11.13 5.55 -6.72
C GLU A 258 -11.10 6.72 -7.71
N THR A 259 -9.92 7.11 -8.21
CA THR A 259 -9.82 8.09 -9.29
C THR A 259 -10.38 7.54 -10.60
N TRP A 260 -10.13 6.27 -10.93
CA TRP A 260 -10.72 5.63 -12.12
C TRP A 260 -12.25 5.55 -12.04
N LYS A 261 -12.81 5.25 -10.86
CA LYS A 261 -14.27 5.28 -10.63
C LYS A 261 -14.83 6.71 -10.78
N THR A 262 -14.14 7.70 -10.21
CA THR A 262 -14.53 9.11 -10.29
C THR A 262 -14.51 9.61 -11.74
N MET A 263 -13.48 9.29 -12.53
CA MET A 263 -13.44 9.60 -13.96
C MET A 263 -14.57 8.90 -14.73
N ALA A 264 -14.75 7.59 -14.54
CA ALA A 264 -15.82 6.85 -15.19
C ALA A 264 -17.23 7.32 -14.80
N ALA A 265 -17.40 8.00 -13.67
CA ALA A 265 -18.66 8.62 -13.24
C ALA A 265 -18.88 10.03 -13.82
N MET A 266 -17.84 10.68 -14.36
CA MET A 266 -17.96 11.96 -15.07
C MET A 266 -18.31 11.79 -16.56
N GLU A 267 -18.05 10.62 -17.14
CA GLU A 267 -18.34 10.35 -18.56
C GLU A 267 -19.85 10.20 -18.83
N HIS A 268 -20.35 10.93 -19.82
CA HIS A 268 -21.75 10.82 -20.25
C HIS A 268 -22.01 9.63 -21.20
N GLU A 269 -20.98 9.17 -21.91
CA GLU A 269 -21.10 8.00 -22.78
C GLU A 269 -20.75 6.70 -22.05
N SER A 270 -21.56 5.65 -22.27
CA SER A 270 -21.26 4.32 -21.74
C SER A 270 -19.97 3.72 -22.34
N SER A 271 -19.67 4.02 -23.60
CA SER A 271 -18.43 3.67 -24.31
C SER A 271 -17.17 4.11 -23.54
N GLU A 272 -17.08 5.38 -23.16
CA GLU A 272 -15.94 5.94 -22.44
C GLU A 272 -15.96 5.57 -20.96
N THR A 273 -17.14 5.49 -20.33
CA THR A 273 -17.30 4.91 -18.99
C THR A 273 -16.63 3.53 -18.90
N LEU A 274 -16.93 2.64 -19.86
CA LEU A 274 -16.41 1.28 -19.92
C LEU A 274 -14.90 1.28 -20.21
N LYS A 275 -14.43 2.09 -21.16
CA LYS A 275 -12.99 2.23 -21.47
C LYS A 275 -12.18 2.70 -20.27
N MET A 276 -12.66 3.67 -19.47
CA MET A 276 -11.96 4.13 -18.26
C MET A 276 -11.90 3.05 -17.18
N LEU A 277 -13.01 2.33 -16.92
CA LEU A 277 -13.02 1.22 -15.96
C LEU A 277 -12.10 0.07 -16.39
N ILE A 278 -12.08 -0.29 -17.68
CA ILE A 278 -11.18 -1.31 -18.24
C ILE A 278 -9.71 -0.87 -18.16
N LYS A 279 -9.40 0.40 -18.46
CA LYS A 279 -8.04 0.92 -18.37
C LYS A 279 -7.50 0.84 -16.94
N GLY A 280 -8.29 1.27 -15.94
CA GLY A 280 -7.98 1.08 -14.52
C GLY A 280 -7.87 -0.39 -14.11
N ALA A 281 -8.76 -1.26 -14.58
CA ALA A 281 -8.72 -2.70 -14.26
C ALA A 281 -7.46 -3.41 -14.80
N ASN A 282 -6.86 -2.92 -15.89
CA ASN A 282 -5.61 -3.45 -16.44
C ASN A 282 -4.36 -2.98 -15.67
N GLU A 283 -4.46 -1.91 -14.90
CA GLU A 283 -3.30 -1.17 -14.38
C GLU A 283 -2.48 -1.99 -13.36
N PRO A 284 -1.21 -2.36 -13.66
CA PRO A 284 -0.42 -3.27 -12.82
C PRO A 284 -0.18 -2.80 -11.39
N SER A 285 -0.12 -1.47 -11.19
CA SER A 285 0.11 -0.85 -9.88
C SER A 285 -1.11 -0.85 -8.96
N MET A 286 -2.30 -1.18 -9.46
CA MET A 286 -3.53 -1.24 -8.68
C MET A 286 -3.67 -2.58 -7.91
N PRO A 287 -4.12 -2.59 -6.64
CA PRO A 287 -4.37 -3.83 -5.91
C PRO A 287 -5.38 -4.74 -6.62
N ILE A 288 -5.09 -6.03 -6.70
CA ILE A 288 -5.89 -7.03 -7.45
C ILE A 288 -7.38 -7.03 -7.01
N LYS A 289 -7.66 -6.76 -5.73
CA LYS A 289 -9.04 -6.62 -5.20
C LYS A 289 -9.81 -5.50 -5.93
N GLU A 290 -9.21 -4.34 -6.10
CA GLU A 290 -9.88 -3.18 -6.71
C GLU A 290 -9.98 -3.33 -8.24
N ARG A 291 -8.98 -3.93 -8.87
CA ARG A 291 -9.02 -4.29 -10.30
C ARG A 291 -10.20 -5.23 -10.62
N ILE A 292 -10.44 -6.21 -9.75
CA ILE A 292 -11.61 -7.12 -9.82
C ILE A 292 -12.92 -6.33 -9.67
N GLU A 293 -12.95 -5.29 -8.85
CA GLU A 293 -14.15 -4.47 -8.65
C GLU A 293 -14.45 -3.60 -9.87
N LEU A 294 -13.43 -3.01 -10.51
CA LEU A 294 -13.61 -2.31 -11.78
C LEU A 294 -14.14 -3.24 -12.88
N CYS A 295 -13.66 -4.49 -12.97
CA CYS A 295 -14.25 -5.50 -13.86
C CYS A 295 -15.72 -5.80 -13.54
N ARG A 296 -16.12 -5.84 -12.26
CA ARG A 296 -17.54 -6.02 -11.85
C ARG A 296 -18.40 -4.83 -12.27
N MET A 297 -17.92 -3.60 -12.07
CA MET A 297 -18.62 -2.38 -12.51
C MET A 297 -18.87 -2.39 -14.03
N VAL A 298 -17.92 -2.91 -14.81
CA VAL A 298 -18.12 -3.18 -16.24
C VAL A 298 -19.18 -4.26 -16.46
N SER A 299 -19.07 -5.44 -15.84
CA SER A 299 -20.04 -6.53 -16.03
C SER A 299 -21.46 -6.21 -15.56
N ILE A 300 -21.66 -5.22 -14.69
CA ILE A 300 -22.98 -4.71 -14.29
C ILE A 300 -23.58 -3.81 -15.39
N LYS A 301 -22.75 -3.03 -16.09
CA LYS A 301 -23.16 -2.15 -17.20
C LYS A 301 -23.34 -2.92 -18.52
N GLU A 302 -22.44 -3.86 -18.80
CA GLU A 302 -22.43 -4.68 -20.01
C GLU A 302 -22.02 -6.12 -19.65
N PRO A 303 -23.00 -7.02 -19.38
CA PRO A 303 -22.73 -8.39 -18.96
C PRO A 303 -21.87 -9.21 -19.93
N GLU A 304 -21.91 -8.91 -21.23
CA GLU A 304 -21.18 -9.62 -22.27
C GLU A 304 -19.82 -9.02 -22.67
N HIS A 305 -19.35 -7.98 -21.96
CA HIS A 305 -18.08 -7.31 -22.29
C HIS A 305 -16.86 -8.25 -22.13
N LEU A 306 -16.45 -8.90 -23.23
CA LEU A 306 -15.51 -10.04 -23.26
C LEU A 306 -14.18 -9.76 -22.54
N GLN A 307 -13.61 -8.57 -22.73
CA GLN A 307 -12.35 -8.17 -22.10
C GLN A 307 -12.48 -8.07 -20.57
N ALA A 308 -13.66 -7.73 -20.05
CA ALA A 308 -13.90 -7.69 -18.60
C ALA A 308 -13.99 -9.10 -18.02
N LYS A 309 -14.69 -10.02 -18.71
CA LYS A 309 -14.76 -11.44 -18.31
C LYS A 309 -13.36 -12.06 -18.25
N LEU A 310 -12.56 -11.91 -19.31
CA LEU A 310 -11.20 -12.47 -19.38
C LEU A 310 -10.30 -11.93 -18.27
N LEU A 311 -10.28 -10.61 -18.09
CA LEU A 311 -9.47 -9.94 -17.08
C LEU A 311 -9.92 -10.31 -15.65
N PHE A 312 -11.23 -10.41 -15.40
CA PHE A 312 -11.77 -10.87 -14.12
C PHE A 312 -11.31 -12.29 -13.76
N LEU A 313 -11.30 -13.23 -14.73
CA LEU A 313 -10.77 -14.58 -14.50
C LEU A 313 -9.27 -14.54 -14.15
N GLN A 314 -8.47 -13.84 -14.96
CA GLN A 314 -7.01 -13.69 -14.74
C GLN A 314 -6.69 -13.09 -13.36
N LEU A 315 -7.40 -12.03 -12.96
CA LEU A 315 -7.18 -11.37 -11.67
C LEU A 315 -7.56 -12.26 -10.48
N ASN A 316 -8.63 -13.06 -10.59
CA ASN A 316 -8.96 -14.01 -9.52
C ASN A 316 -7.91 -15.12 -9.37
N GLN A 317 -7.32 -15.59 -10.48
CA GLN A 317 -6.16 -16.51 -10.42
C GLN A 317 -4.95 -15.87 -9.71
N LEU A 318 -4.61 -14.62 -10.04
CA LEU A 318 -3.51 -13.89 -9.38
C LEU A 318 -3.78 -13.65 -7.89
N LYS A 319 -5.01 -13.27 -7.52
CA LYS A 319 -5.45 -13.09 -6.13
C LYS A 319 -5.26 -14.37 -5.29
N MET A 320 -5.53 -15.54 -5.87
CA MET A 320 -5.30 -16.82 -5.20
C MET A 320 -3.80 -17.12 -5.04
N LYS A 321 -2.99 -16.89 -6.08
CA LYS A 321 -1.52 -17.03 -6.01
C LYS A 321 -0.90 -16.14 -4.92
N ASP A 322 -1.34 -14.89 -4.81
CA ASP A 322 -0.88 -13.96 -3.76
C ASP A 322 -1.33 -14.38 -2.35
N LYS A 323 -2.55 -14.91 -2.19
CA LYS A 323 -3.01 -15.44 -0.90
C LYS A 323 -2.13 -16.61 -0.44
N ILE A 324 -1.82 -17.54 -1.36
CA ILE A 324 -0.92 -18.67 -1.10
C ILE A 324 0.50 -18.17 -0.76
N LYS A 325 1.01 -17.16 -1.47
CA LYS A 325 2.33 -16.56 -1.20
C LYS A 325 2.40 -15.91 0.18
N LYS A 326 1.36 -15.19 0.61
CA LYS A 326 1.29 -14.58 1.95
C LYS A 326 1.27 -15.63 3.07
N LEU A 327 0.46 -16.67 2.94
CA LEU A 327 0.42 -17.77 3.91
C LEU A 327 1.79 -18.47 4.05
N LYS A 328 2.51 -18.68 2.94
CA LYS A 328 3.88 -19.23 2.96
C LYS A 328 4.91 -18.31 3.62
N LEU A 329 4.69 -16.99 3.62
CA LEU A 329 5.53 -16.01 4.34
C LEU A 329 5.19 -15.92 5.82
N GLU A 330 3.91 -15.99 6.17
CA GLU A 330 3.41 -15.91 7.55
C GLU A 330 3.89 -17.10 8.39
N VAL A 331 3.82 -18.32 7.85
CA VAL A 331 4.40 -19.53 8.45
C VAL A 331 5.93 -19.42 8.64
N ARG A 332 6.63 -18.70 7.75
CA ARG A 332 8.09 -18.49 7.85
C ARG A 332 8.47 -17.42 8.88
N GLY A 333 7.55 -16.52 9.24
CA GLY A 333 7.77 -15.45 10.21
C GLY A 333 7.59 -15.85 11.67
N GLN A 334 7.09 -17.06 11.95
CA GLN A 334 6.78 -17.52 13.32
C GLN A 334 7.90 -18.38 13.97
N LEU A 335 9.07 -18.52 13.32
CA LEU A 335 10.24 -19.16 13.93
C LEU A 335 11.18 -18.13 14.58
N PRO A 336 11.47 -18.24 15.88
CA PRO A 336 12.66 -17.60 16.48
C PRO A 336 13.95 -18.22 15.91
N SER A 337 15.01 -17.41 15.80
CA SER A 337 16.33 -17.92 15.43
C SER A 337 16.92 -18.75 16.60
N PRO A 338 17.53 -19.93 16.35
CA PRO A 338 17.88 -20.86 17.43
C PRO A 338 19.20 -20.51 18.13
N ALA A 339 19.14 -20.24 19.44
CA ALA A 339 20.32 -20.12 20.29
C ALA A 339 20.09 -20.68 21.71
N VAL A 340 20.82 -21.74 22.05
CA VAL A 340 21.20 -22.20 23.40
C VAL A 340 20.10 -22.67 24.39
N GLU A 341 19.85 -23.99 24.34
CA GLU A 341 19.84 -24.96 25.46
C GLU A 341 19.08 -24.76 26.82
N LYS A 342 18.25 -25.79 27.11
CA LYS A 342 18.09 -26.55 28.39
C LYS A 342 17.30 -25.98 29.60
N LYS A 343 16.26 -26.77 29.98
CA LYS A 343 15.57 -26.89 31.30
C LYS A 343 14.82 -25.64 31.80
N ALA A 344 13.62 -25.72 32.41
CA ALA A 344 12.93 -26.85 33.03
C ALA A 344 11.38 -26.75 32.99
N LEU A 345 10.72 -27.86 33.33
CA LEU A 345 9.38 -27.99 33.95
C LEU A 345 8.32 -26.90 33.67
N VAL A 346 7.47 -27.16 32.67
CA VAL A 346 6.04 -26.79 32.68
C VAL A 346 5.27 -28.02 32.18
N GLU A 347 4.11 -28.33 32.76
CA GLU A 347 3.35 -29.53 32.42
C GLU A 347 2.71 -29.45 31.02
N PRO A 348 2.70 -30.55 30.24
CA PRO A 348 2.20 -30.52 28.87
C PRO A 348 0.66 -30.58 28.82
N ILE A 349 0.04 -29.49 28.34
CA ILE A 349 -1.25 -29.59 27.67
C ILE A 349 -1.06 -30.56 26.50
N LYS A 350 -1.78 -31.69 26.50
CA LYS A 350 -1.62 -32.73 25.47
C LYS A 350 -1.88 -32.17 24.07
N ALA A 351 -0.81 -31.98 23.31
CA ALA A 351 -0.90 -31.88 21.86
C ALA A 351 -1.46 -33.22 21.33
N VAL A 352 -2.63 -33.18 20.68
CA VAL A 352 -3.16 -34.34 19.98
C VAL A 352 -2.33 -34.50 18.71
N GLU A 353 -1.48 -35.54 18.67
CA GLU A 353 -0.78 -35.94 17.46
C GLU A 353 -1.80 -36.25 16.37
N ARG A 354 -1.85 -35.40 15.34
CA ARG A 354 -2.81 -35.54 14.23
C ARG A 354 -2.26 -36.56 13.23
N THR A 355 -2.54 -37.83 13.49
CA THR A 355 -2.18 -38.94 12.60
C THR A 355 -2.77 -38.74 11.21
N VAL A 356 -1.93 -38.83 10.17
CA VAL A 356 -2.37 -38.94 8.78
C VAL A 356 -3.27 -40.19 8.63
N PRO A 357 -4.44 -40.11 7.97
CA PRO A 357 -5.33 -41.26 7.78
C PRO A 357 -4.61 -42.45 7.16
N SER A 358 -4.83 -43.68 7.67
CA SER A 358 -4.10 -44.87 7.22
C SER A 358 -4.28 -45.21 5.72
N MET A 359 -5.44 -44.84 5.16
CA MET A 359 -5.73 -44.95 3.73
C MET A 359 -4.90 -43.99 2.86
N ALA A 360 -4.34 -42.92 3.43
CA ALA A 360 -3.71 -41.85 2.67
C ALA A 360 -2.33 -42.27 2.15
N PHE A 361 -1.99 -41.86 0.93
CA PHE A 361 -0.63 -41.97 0.40
C PHE A 361 0.15 -40.69 0.68
N GLY A 362 0.58 -40.55 1.94
CA GLY A 362 1.37 -39.43 2.44
C GLY A 362 2.89 -39.64 2.36
N LYS A 363 3.64 -38.72 2.96
CA LYS A 363 5.12 -38.66 2.93
C LYS A 363 5.77 -39.98 3.34
N ALA A 364 5.33 -40.61 4.43
CA ALA A 364 5.92 -41.87 4.88
C ALA A 364 5.84 -42.99 3.82
N LYS A 365 4.77 -43.02 3.01
CA LYS A 365 4.65 -43.97 1.89
C LYS A 365 5.49 -43.52 0.70
N TRP A 366 5.53 -42.23 0.37
CA TRP A 366 6.46 -41.71 -0.64
C TRP A 366 7.93 -42.06 -0.34
N GLU A 367 8.37 -41.93 0.92
CA GLU A 367 9.71 -42.32 1.36
C GLU A 367 9.95 -43.83 1.26
N GLN A 368 8.97 -44.64 1.71
CA GLN A 368 8.99 -46.10 1.61
C GLN A 368 9.11 -46.60 0.17
N TYR A 369 8.32 -46.05 -0.76
CA TYR A 369 8.20 -46.55 -2.13
C TYR A 369 9.17 -45.88 -3.12
N PHE A 370 9.56 -44.61 -2.93
CA PHE A 370 10.33 -43.84 -3.93
C PHE A 370 11.47 -42.99 -3.36
N GLY A 371 11.22 -42.14 -2.36
CA GLY A 371 12.17 -41.07 -2.01
C GLY A 371 11.60 -40.00 -1.08
N ASP A 372 12.47 -39.12 -0.59
CA ASP A 372 12.02 -37.93 0.12
C ASP A 372 11.27 -37.00 -0.83
N ILE A 373 10.25 -36.32 -0.31
CA ILE A 373 9.41 -35.34 -1.02
C ILE A 373 9.45 -33.95 -0.35
N GLY A 374 10.41 -33.72 0.56
CA GLY A 374 10.51 -32.50 1.34
C GLY A 374 9.45 -32.42 2.44
N VAL A 375 8.56 -31.42 2.34
CA VAL A 375 7.58 -31.10 3.39
C VAL A 375 6.21 -31.67 3.02
N GLU A 376 5.65 -32.49 3.90
CA GLU A 376 4.24 -32.90 3.83
C GLU A 376 3.34 -31.68 4.15
N PRO A 377 2.46 -31.25 3.23
CA PRO A 377 1.48 -30.22 3.54
C PRO A 377 0.46 -30.76 4.55
N PRO A 378 -0.04 -29.93 5.49
CA PRO A 378 -0.99 -30.39 6.49
C PRO A 378 -2.35 -30.72 5.86
N LEU A 379 -2.92 -31.88 6.23
CA LEU A 379 -4.32 -32.19 5.92
C LEU A 379 -5.28 -31.27 6.70
N PRO A 380 -6.51 -31.06 6.19
CA PRO A 380 -7.57 -30.37 6.93
C PRO A 380 -7.83 -31.02 8.30
N PRO A 381 -8.14 -30.24 9.35
CA PRO A 381 -8.42 -30.78 10.68
C PRO A 381 -9.68 -31.67 10.72
N ASP A 382 -10.58 -31.51 9.75
CA ASP A 382 -11.80 -32.28 9.55
C ASP A 382 -11.64 -33.47 8.57
N ILE A 383 -10.42 -33.82 8.15
CA ILE A 383 -10.21 -34.85 7.11
C ILE A 383 -10.82 -36.21 7.48
N GLU A 384 -10.73 -36.66 8.74
CA GLU A 384 -11.36 -37.91 9.18
C GLU A 384 -12.91 -37.83 9.16
N GLN A 385 -13.48 -36.64 9.36
CA GLN A 385 -14.92 -36.40 9.21
C GLN A 385 -15.34 -36.40 7.75
N ILE A 386 -14.59 -35.73 6.86
CA ILE A 386 -14.78 -35.77 5.39
C ILE A 386 -14.73 -37.23 4.91
N LEU A 387 -13.70 -37.97 5.29
CA LEU A 387 -13.52 -39.37 4.90
C LEU A 387 -14.60 -40.30 5.47
N ASN A 388 -15.26 -39.93 6.57
CA ASN A 388 -16.39 -40.67 7.14
C ASN A 388 -17.77 -40.23 6.63
N SER A 389 -17.89 -39.09 5.95
CA SER A 389 -19.18 -38.57 5.50
C SER A 389 -19.77 -39.41 4.37
N PRO A 390 -21.10 -39.35 4.15
CA PRO A 390 -21.73 -39.94 2.98
C PRO A 390 -21.12 -39.41 1.68
N CYS A 391 -20.90 -40.29 0.72
CA CYS A 391 -20.39 -39.95 -0.60
C CYS A 391 -21.53 -39.38 -1.47
N PRO A 392 -21.36 -38.19 -2.10
CA PRO A 392 -22.43 -37.58 -2.88
C PRO A 392 -22.71 -38.28 -4.22
N PHE A 393 -21.75 -39.04 -4.74
CA PHE A 393 -21.84 -39.70 -6.05
C PHE A 393 -22.38 -41.14 -5.99
N TRP A 394 -22.21 -41.82 -4.86
CA TRP A 394 -22.56 -43.23 -4.65
C TRP A 394 -23.37 -43.36 -3.35
N PRO A 395 -24.71 -43.33 -3.42
CA PRO A 395 -25.58 -43.43 -2.25
C PRO A 395 -25.29 -44.66 -1.39
N GLY A 396 -25.34 -44.52 -0.07
CA GLY A 396 -25.04 -45.59 0.88
C GLY A 396 -23.55 -45.89 1.10
N LYS A 397 -22.64 -45.23 0.38
CA LYS A 397 -21.18 -45.33 0.60
C LYS A 397 -20.62 -44.12 1.36
N LYS A 398 -19.53 -44.32 2.09
CA LYS A 398 -18.70 -43.25 2.65
C LYS A 398 -17.64 -42.77 1.64
N VAL A 399 -17.18 -41.52 1.79
CA VAL A 399 -16.09 -40.96 0.96
C VAL A 399 -14.84 -41.87 0.95
N ARG A 400 -14.43 -42.44 2.10
CA ARG A 400 -13.27 -43.36 2.17
C ARG A 400 -13.41 -44.68 1.41
N GLU A 401 -14.62 -45.10 1.06
CA GLU A 401 -14.84 -46.31 0.26
C GLU A 401 -14.73 -46.02 -1.24
N THR A 402 -14.87 -44.76 -1.65
CA THR A 402 -15.05 -44.34 -3.05
C THR A 402 -13.96 -43.39 -3.55
N HIS A 403 -13.06 -42.95 -2.69
CA HIS A 403 -11.96 -42.03 -3.02
C HIS A 403 -10.58 -42.56 -2.60
N LEU A 404 -9.55 -42.06 -3.27
CA LEU A 404 -8.14 -42.14 -2.90
C LEU A 404 -7.74 -40.80 -2.27
N LEU A 405 -6.95 -40.82 -1.19
CA LEU A 405 -6.35 -39.61 -0.62
C LEU A 405 -4.84 -39.67 -0.82
N THR A 406 -4.32 -38.90 -1.78
CA THR A 406 -2.93 -38.99 -2.23
C THR A 406 -2.24 -37.64 -2.09
N LEU A 407 -1.04 -37.63 -1.53
CA LEU A 407 -0.17 -36.46 -1.57
C LEU A 407 0.47 -36.40 -2.96
N ILE A 408 0.24 -35.30 -3.68
CA ILE A 408 0.92 -34.96 -4.93
C ILE A 408 2.13 -34.10 -4.54
N PRO A 409 3.38 -34.61 -4.58
CA PRO A 409 4.55 -33.86 -4.12
C PRO A 409 5.04 -32.88 -5.19
N GLN A 410 5.73 -31.81 -4.76
CA GLN A 410 6.39 -30.88 -5.68
C GLN A 410 7.66 -31.49 -6.28
N THR A 411 8.38 -32.27 -5.48
CA THR A 411 9.64 -32.92 -5.86
C THR A 411 9.68 -34.35 -5.32
N VAL A 412 10.48 -35.21 -5.95
CA VAL A 412 10.88 -36.52 -5.41
C VAL A 412 12.41 -36.60 -5.48
N ASN A 413 13.06 -36.88 -4.35
CA ASN A 413 14.52 -36.78 -4.17
C ASN A 413 15.10 -35.43 -4.68
N GLY A 414 14.37 -34.34 -4.46
CA GLY A 414 14.73 -32.99 -4.91
C GLY A 414 14.45 -32.67 -6.38
N GLN A 415 14.14 -33.67 -7.23
CA GLN A 415 13.80 -33.44 -8.64
C GLN A 415 12.31 -33.08 -8.80
N PRO A 416 11.93 -32.07 -9.62
CA PRO A 416 10.53 -31.68 -9.78
C PRO A 416 9.65 -32.81 -10.36
N LEU A 417 8.51 -33.08 -9.72
CA LEU A 417 7.60 -34.13 -10.21
C LEU A 417 6.86 -33.66 -11.47
N LYS A 418 6.97 -34.47 -12.52
CA LYS A 418 6.42 -34.34 -13.87
C LYS A 418 5.76 -35.66 -14.29
N LEU A 419 4.84 -35.65 -15.26
CA LEU A 419 4.29 -36.89 -15.85
C LEU A 419 5.38 -37.82 -16.39
N GLU A 420 6.39 -37.26 -17.07
CA GLU A 420 7.56 -38.00 -17.57
C GLU A 420 8.28 -38.73 -16.43
N SER A 421 8.76 -37.98 -15.42
CA SER A 421 9.49 -38.51 -14.26
C SER A 421 8.68 -39.50 -13.42
N LEU A 422 7.35 -39.32 -13.35
CA LEU A 422 6.45 -40.25 -12.69
C LEU A 422 6.47 -41.61 -13.40
N GLY A 423 6.48 -41.62 -14.73
CA GLY A 423 6.60 -42.82 -15.56
C GLY A 423 7.91 -43.57 -15.34
N GLU A 424 9.02 -42.88 -15.05
CA GLU A 424 10.29 -43.49 -14.68
C GLU A 424 10.28 -44.06 -13.26
N LEU A 425 9.74 -43.30 -12.29
CA LEU A 425 9.66 -43.69 -10.88
C LEU A 425 8.86 -44.98 -10.70
N VAL A 426 7.65 -45.07 -11.29
CA VAL A 426 6.74 -46.21 -11.08
C VAL A 426 7.23 -47.53 -11.69
N GLN A 427 8.24 -47.49 -12.58
CA GLN A 427 8.92 -48.69 -13.09
C GLN A 427 9.91 -49.29 -12.08
N LYS A 428 10.40 -48.51 -11.12
CA LYS A 428 11.45 -48.91 -10.16
C LYS A 428 11.15 -48.43 -8.73
N PRO A 429 9.95 -48.71 -8.17
CA PRO A 429 9.71 -48.46 -6.76
C PRO A 429 10.60 -49.36 -5.90
N LYS A 430 10.97 -48.89 -4.70
CA LYS A 430 11.77 -49.64 -3.72
C LYS A 430 11.08 -50.91 -3.21
N GLN A 431 9.75 -50.92 -3.24
CA GLN A 431 8.85 -51.97 -2.73
C GLN A 431 7.55 -51.96 -3.54
N GLY A 432 6.65 -52.93 -3.32
CA GLY A 432 5.32 -52.93 -3.93
C GLY A 432 5.33 -53.34 -5.41
N HIS A 433 4.37 -52.82 -6.18
CA HIS A 433 4.08 -53.28 -7.53
C HIS A 433 4.67 -52.33 -8.60
N PRO A 434 5.72 -52.73 -9.35
CA PRO A 434 6.26 -51.94 -10.45
C PRO A 434 5.30 -51.93 -11.65
N THR A 435 5.21 -50.79 -12.32
CA THR A 435 4.30 -50.56 -13.45
C THR A 435 4.86 -49.49 -14.39
N LYS A 436 4.10 -49.05 -15.39
CA LYS A 436 4.50 -48.02 -16.37
C LYS A 436 3.29 -47.37 -17.01
N TYR A 437 3.50 -46.33 -17.82
CA TYR A 437 2.53 -46.00 -18.87
C TYR A 437 2.57 -47.07 -19.97
N GLN A 438 1.40 -47.47 -20.47
CA GLN A 438 1.28 -48.29 -21.68
C GLN A 438 1.29 -47.44 -22.96
N TYR A 439 0.75 -46.21 -22.88
CA TYR A 439 0.75 -45.22 -23.96
C TYR A 439 1.03 -43.83 -23.35
N PHE A 440 1.96 -43.08 -23.93
CA PHE A 440 2.41 -41.78 -23.42
C PHE A 440 2.76 -40.80 -24.55
N ASN A 441 1.94 -39.76 -24.68
CA ASN A 441 1.88 -38.82 -25.81
C ASN A 441 1.06 -37.58 -25.41
N LEU A 442 1.74 -36.48 -25.05
CA LEU A 442 1.10 -35.29 -24.47
C LEU A 442 0.38 -34.39 -25.50
N GLY A 443 0.60 -34.62 -26.81
CA GLY A 443 0.03 -33.77 -27.87
C GLY A 443 0.55 -32.33 -27.80
N VAL A 444 -0.35 -31.35 -27.74
CA VAL A 444 0.00 -29.92 -27.58
C VAL A 444 0.26 -29.53 -26.12
N TYR A 445 0.01 -30.42 -25.17
CA TYR A 445 0.29 -30.17 -23.75
C TYR A 445 1.79 -30.27 -23.48
N THR A 446 2.37 -29.22 -22.91
CA THR A 446 3.70 -29.29 -22.29
C THR A 446 3.55 -29.91 -20.90
N ASP A 447 4.50 -30.71 -20.43
CA ASP A 447 4.50 -31.30 -19.07
C ASP A 447 5.20 -30.38 -18.04
N PRO A 448 4.49 -29.47 -17.34
CA PRO A 448 5.07 -28.65 -16.28
C PRO A 448 5.34 -29.50 -15.03
N PRO A 449 6.33 -29.11 -14.21
CA PRO A 449 6.45 -29.67 -12.88
C PRO A 449 5.28 -29.27 -11.97
N ALA A 450 4.95 -30.14 -11.02
CA ALA A 450 3.97 -29.88 -9.96
C ALA A 450 4.23 -28.51 -9.28
N PRO A 451 3.28 -27.57 -9.29
CA PRO A 451 3.53 -26.19 -8.87
C PRO A 451 3.70 -26.03 -7.35
N ALA A 452 3.14 -26.97 -6.56
CA ALA A 452 3.33 -27.10 -5.13
C ALA A 452 2.92 -28.52 -4.67
N ALA A 453 3.48 -28.96 -3.55
CA ALA A 453 3.00 -30.16 -2.86
C ALA A 453 1.61 -29.89 -2.28
N HIS A 454 0.65 -30.79 -2.51
CA HIS A 454 -0.75 -30.61 -2.11
C HIS A 454 -1.48 -31.96 -2.03
N TRP A 455 -2.64 -32.03 -1.38
CA TRP A 455 -3.40 -33.28 -1.27
C TRP A 455 -4.53 -33.37 -2.30
N ALA A 456 -4.58 -34.50 -3.00
CA ALA A 456 -5.62 -34.88 -3.93
C ALA A 456 -6.55 -35.92 -3.31
N LEU A 457 -7.87 -35.64 -3.32
CA LEU A 457 -8.92 -36.61 -2.99
C LEU A 457 -9.68 -36.95 -4.29
N LEU A 458 -9.24 -38.00 -4.97
CA LEU A 458 -9.74 -38.43 -6.29
C LEU A 458 -10.74 -39.59 -6.14
N SER A 459 -11.81 -39.63 -6.94
CA SER A 459 -12.70 -40.81 -6.98
C SER A 459 -11.99 -42.06 -7.54
N ARG A 460 -12.36 -43.25 -7.04
CA ARG A 460 -11.78 -44.55 -7.46
C ARG A 460 -12.28 -45.05 -8.83
N ASP A 461 -13.34 -44.45 -9.35
CA ASP A 461 -13.95 -44.67 -10.67
C ASP A 461 -14.54 -43.34 -11.19
N VAL A 462 -14.95 -43.31 -12.46
CA VAL A 462 -15.70 -42.19 -13.06
C VAL A 462 -17.10 -42.05 -12.45
N LEU A 463 -17.62 -40.83 -12.40
CA LEU A 463 -18.92 -40.53 -11.82
C LEU A 463 -20.07 -41.24 -12.57
N PRO A 464 -21.11 -41.74 -11.87
CA PRO A 464 -22.30 -42.30 -12.51
C PRO A 464 -22.92 -41.34 -13.52
N GLY A 465 -23.30 -41.87 -14.69
CA GLY A 465 -23.88 -41.07 -15.79
C GLY A 465 -22.89 -40.20 -16.58
N SER A 466 -21.60 -40.17 -16.22
CA SER A 466 -20.59 -39.34 -16.93
C SER A 466 -20.08 -39.94 -18.24
N ARG A 467 -20.20 -41.26 -18.44
CA ARG A 467 -19.68 -41.95 -19.63
C ARG A 467 -20.44 -41.56 -20.90
N SER A 468 -19.73 -41.49 -22.02
CA SER A 468 -20.29 -41.21 -23.36
C SER A 468 -21.03 -39.86 -23.44
N LYS A 469 -20.55 -38.87 -22.67
CA LYS A 469 -21.04 -37.48 -22.67
C LYS A 469 -20.04 -36.53 -23.32
N ALA A 470 -20.48 -35.34 -23.72
CA ALA A 470 -19.56 -34.27 -24.12
C ALA A 470 -18.72 -33.82 -22.91
N TYR A 471 -17.54 -33.27 -23.14
CA TYR A 471 -16.71 -32.80 -22.02
C TYR A 471 -17.37 -31.63 -21.25
N ALA A 472 -18.12 -30.76 -21.94
CA ALA A 472 -18.92 -29.71 -21.31
C ALA A 472 -19.98 -30.30 -20.35
N ASP A 473 -20.69 -31.36 -20.73
CA ASP A 473 -21.65 -32.06 -19.87
C ASP A 473 -20.96 -32.69 -18.65
N GLN A 474 -19.75 -33.23 -18.83
CA GLN A 474 -18.95 -33.81 -17.76
C GLN A 474 -18.49 -32.74 -16.75
N GLN A 475 -18.05 -31.58 -17.24
CA GLN A 475 -17.75 -30.42 -16.39
C GLN A 475 -19.00 -29.94 -15.64
N ALA A 476 -20.15 -29.84 -16.33
CA ALA A 476 -21.43 -29.45 -15.74
C ALA A 476 -21.92 -30.45 -14.67
N LEU A 477 -21.73 -31.75 -14.90
CA LEU A 477 -22.06 -32.81 -13.93
C LEU A 477 -21.24 -32.63 -12.64
N VAL A 478 -19.90 -32.51 -12.75
CA VAL A 478 -19.03 -32.30 -11.59
C VAL A 478 -19.36 -30.98 -10.87
N ALA A 479 -19.60 -29.90 -11.62
CA ALA A 479 -20.00 -28.61 -11.07
C ALA A 479 -21.35 -28.67 -10.33
N SER A 480 -22.32 -29.45 -10.83
CA SER A 480 -23.62 -29.63 -10.17
C SER A 480 -23.48 -30.33 -8.82
N PHE A 481 -22.63 -31.36 -8.72
CA PHE A 481 -22.30 -31.98 -7.44
C PHE A 481 -21.57 -31.00 -6.52
N ALA A 482 -20.61 -30.22 -7.03
CA ALA A 482 -19.88 -29.23 -6.24
C ALA A 482 -20.82 -28.15 -5.64
N GLN A 483 -21.77 -27.66 -6.44
CA GLN A 483 -22.79 -26.70 -6.02
C GLN A 483 -23.75 -27.30 -4.98
N ASN A 484 -24.31 -28.47 -5.26
CA ASN A 484 -25.31 -29.13 -4.40
C ASN A 484 -24.73 -29.56 -3.05
N THR A 485 -23.46 -29.96 -3.01
CA THR A 485 -22.75 -30.39 -1.79
C THR A 485 -21.98 -29.27 -1.10
N ARG A 486 -21.92 -28.08 -1.71
CA ARG A 486 -21.03 -26.94 -1.32
C ARG A 486 -19.55 -27.35 -1.14
N THR A 487 -19.13 -28.41 -1.81
CA THR A 487 -17.78 -28.99 -1.72
C THR A 487 -17.03 -28.70 -3.02
N PRO A 488 -15.76 -28.24 -2.98
CA PRO A 488 -15.02 -27.85 -4.18
C PRO A 488 -14.51 -29.08 -4.95
N TYR A 489 -15.43 -29.80 -5.58
CA TYR A 489 -15.14 -30.84 -6.55
C TYR A 489 -14.88 -30.24 -7.94
N GLN A 490 -13.86 -30.73 -8.62
CA GLN A 490 -13.46 -30.34 -9.97
C GLN A 490 -13.10 -31.58 -10.82
N VAL A 491 -13.01 -31.40 -12.13
CA VAL A 491 -12.40 -32.39 -13.03
C VAL A 491 -10.92 -32.56 -12.62
N PRO A 492 -10.35 -33.77 -12.60
CA PRO A 492 -8.94 -33.96 -12.25
C PRO A 492 -7.99 -33.28 -13.25
N THR A 493 -6.80 -32.88 -12.78
CA THR A 493 -5.68 -32.67 -13.70
C THR A 493 -5.08 -34.02 -14.11
N ILE A 494 -4.43 -34.05 -15.27
CA ILE A 494 -3.67 -35.19 -15.79
C ILE A 494 -2.67 -35.76 -14.76
N LEU A 495 -1.97 -34.87 -14.02
CA LEU A 495 -0.96 -35.28 -13.04
C LEU A 495 -1.60 -35.82 -11.76
N ASP A 496 -2.62 -35.15 -11.21
CA ASP A 496 -3.28 -35.59 -9.97
C ASP A 496 -3.98 -36.94 -10.17
N ALA A 497 -4.53 -37.18 -11.37
CA ALA A 497 -5.08 -38.47 -11.78
C ALA A 497 -4.00 -39.55 -11.91
N ALA A 498 -2.96 -39.31 -12.72
CA ALA A 498 -1.89 -40.29 -12.96
C ALA A 498 -1.18 -40.69 -11.66
N VAL A 499 -0.80 -39.72 -10.82
CA VAL A 499 -0.16 -39.97 -9.51
C VAL A 499 -1.09 -40.80 -8.63
N SER A 500 -2.35 -40.38 -8.44
CA SER A 500 -3.27 -41.08 -7.54
C SER A 500 -3.52 -42.53 -7.96
N ILE A 501 -3.69 -42.79 -9.25
CA ILE A 501 -3.95 -44.14 -9.77
C ILE A 501 -2.69 -45.01 -9.67
N PHE A 502 -1.50 -44.46 -9.95
CA PHE A 502 -0.25 -45.21 -9.76
C PHE A 502 0.09 -45.47 -8.29
N MET A 503 -0.14 -44.52 -7.38
CA MET A 503 0.19 -44.72 -5.96
C MET A 503 -0.66 -45.83 -5.32
N GLU A 504 -1.96 -45.90 -5.64
CA GLU A 504 -2.80 -47.03 -5.23
C GLU A 504 -2.28 -48.35 -5.81
N HIS A 505 -1.90 -48.37 -7.08
CA HIS A 505 -1.36 -49.58 -7.71
C HIS A 505 -0.05 -50.05 -7.07
N VAL A 506 0.90 -49.15 -6.88
CA VAL A 506 2.21 -49.46 -6.28
C VAL A 506 2.03 -49.99 -4.85
N GLN A 507 1.06 -49.46 -4.09
CA GLN A 507 0.76 -49.92 -2.73
C GLN A 507 -0.02 -51.25 -2.66
N SER A 508 -0.91 -51.54 -3.61
CA SER A 508 -1.95 -52.59 -3.47
C SER A 508 -2.08 -53.59 -4.63
N GLY A 509 -1.42 -53.32 -5.77
CA GLY A 509 -1.59 -54.05 -7.02
C GLY A 509 -2.89 -53.73 -7.77
N ALA A 510 -3.82 -52.96 -7.19
CA ALA A 510 -5.10 -52.63 -7.81
C ALA A 510 -4.92 -51.81 -9.09
N ARG A 511 -5.66 -52.14 -10.15
CA ARG A 511 -5.69 -51.38 -11.41
C ARG A 511 -7.00 -50.58 -11.50
N LEU A 512 -7.04 -49.44 -10.81
CA LEU A 512 -8.18 -48.52 -10.89
C LEU A 512 -8.23 -47.83 -12.25
N TYR A 513 -9.43 -47.43 -12.68
CA TYR A 513 -9.69 -47.02 -14.07
C TYR A 513 -9.17 -48.07 -15.07
N GLY A 514 -9.59 -49.33 -14.87
CA GLY A 514 -8.99 -50.50 -15.50
C GLY A 514 -9.42 -50.79 -16.95
N ASP A 515 -9.06 -52.00 -17.38
CA ASP A 515 -9.34 -52.61 -18.69
C ASP A 515 -10.67 -53.38 -18.76
N SER A 516 -11.32 -53.65 -17.62
CA SER A 516 -12.57 -54.42 -17.54
C SER A 516 -13.65 -53.73 -16.68
N PRO A 517 -14.59 -52.97 -17.29
CA PRO A 517 -14.54 -52.46 -18.66
C PRO A 517 -13.48 -51.36 -18.81
N TRP A 518 -13.02 -51.12 -20.03
CA TRP A 518 -12.15 -49.99 -20.37
C TRP A 518 -12.69 -48.67 -19.82
N THR A 519 -11.93 -48.06 -18.92
CA THR A 519 -12.38 -46.94 -18.10
C THR A 519 -11.35 -45.85 -18.08
N TYR A 520 -11.76 -44.63 -18.44
CA TYR A 520 -10.89 -43.45 -18.51
C TYR A 520 -11.62 -42.24 -17.93
N THR A 521 -10.91 -41.44 -17.11
CA THR A 521 -11.35 -40.09 -16.74
C THR A 521 -10.79 -39.08 -17.73
N ARG A 522 -11.63 -38.19 -18.27
CA ARG A 522 -11.14 -36.96 -18.89
C ARG A 522 -10.52 -36.03 -17.84
N CYS A 523 -9.51 -35.25 -18.23
CA CYS A 523 -8.80 -34.31 -17.38
C CYS A 523 -9.06 -32.86 -17.83
N GLN A 524 -8.50 -31.88 -17.09
CA GLN A 524 -8.63 -30.45 -17.42
C GLN A 524 -7.84 -30.05 -18.69
N GLU A 525 -6.76 -30.77 -18.97
CA GLU A 525 -5.73 -30.44 -19.96
C GLU A 525 -6.09 -30.89 -21.38
N LYS A 526 -5.87 -30.01 -22.36
CA LYS A 526 -6.12 -30.28 -23.79
C LYS A 526 -4.98 -31.06 -24.45
N TYR A 527 -5.35 -32.10 -25.20
CA TYR A 527 -4.46 -32.82 -26.14
C TYR A 527 -4.27 -32.03 -27.44
N ASP A 528 -5.34 -31.42 -27.96
CA ASP A 528 -5.33 -30.55 -29.14
C ASP A 528 -6.45 -29.50 -29.05
N ALA A 529 -6.87 -28.92 -30.18
CA ALA A 529 -8.00 -27.99 -30.21
C ALA A 529 -9.34 -28.62 -29.72
N ASN A 530 -9.53 -29.92 -29.92
CA ASN A 530 -10.82 -30.62 -29.85
C ASN A 530 -10.94 -31.56 -28.63
N TRP A 531 -9.84 -32.22 -28.26
CA TRP A 531 -9.80 -33.33 -27.30
C TRP A 531 -9.10 -32.95 -26.00
N GLN A 532 -9.59 -33.52 -24.90
CA GLN A 532 -8.91 -33.49 -23.60
C GLN A 532 -8.04 -34.74 -23.43
N LEU A 533 -6.94 -34.59 -22.70
CA LEU A 533 -6.19 -35.71 -22.15
C LEU A 533 -7.08 -36.55 -21.23
N VAL A 534 -6.81 -37.86 -21.19
CA VAL A 534 -7.56 -38.83 -20.39
C VAL A 534 -6.61 -39.76 -19.65
N VAL A 535 -6.95 -40.19 -18.43
CA VAL A 535 -6.19 -41.20 -17.67
C VAL A 535 -7.06 -42.43 -17.41
N GLY A 536 -6.52 -43.63 -17.63
CA GLY A 536 -7.17 -44.88 -17.24
C GLY A 536 -6.65 -46.10 -17.98
N GLY A 537 -7.57 -46.90 -18.54
CA GLY A 537 -7.32 -48.13 -19.28
C GLY A 537 -6.25 -49.03 -18.64
N PHE A 538 -6.26 -49.16 -17.32
CA PHE A 538 -5.15 -49.75 -16.59
C PHE A 538 -5.16 -51.28 -16.74
N ALA A 539 -4.38 -51.75 -17.70
CA ALA A 539 -4.21 -53.14 -18.07
C ALA A 539 -2.92 -53.74 -17.47
N PRO A 540 -2.65 -55.05 -17.61
CA PRO A 540 -1.36 -55.64 -17.23
C PRO A 540 -0.15 -55.00 -17.93
N GLY A 541 -0.36 -54.31 -19.07
CA GLY A 541 0.68 -53.59 -19.80
C GLY A 541 1.06 -52.23 -19.22
N GLY A 542 0.28 -51.69 -18.28
CA GLY A 542 0.48 -50.36 -17.68
C GLY A 542 -0.78 -49.50 -17.69
N LEU A 543 -0.63 -48.24 -17.27
CA LEU A 543 -1.68 -47.22 -17.32
C LEU A 543 -1.79 -46.64 -18.74
N SER A 544 -2.96 -46.73 -19.37
CA SER A 544 -3.25 -46.17 -20.70
C SER A 544 -3.88 -44.80 -20.51
N GLY A 545 -3.10 -43.72 -20.60
CA GLY A 545 -3.59 -42.49 -20.01
C GLY A 545 -2.79 -41.21 -20.19
N VAL A 546 -2.06 -41.10 -21.28
CA VAL A 546 -1.62 -39.81 -21.83
C VAL A 546 -1.64 -40.00 -23.34
N ASP A 547 -2.82 -40.13 -23.96
CA ASP A 547 -2.97 -40.37 -25.40
C ASP A 547 -4.40 -40.04 -25.90
N PHE A 548 -4.60 -40.14 -27.22
CA PHE A 548 -5.80 -39.76 -27.95
C PHE A 548 -6.96 -40.76 -27.90
N GLY A 549 -8.17 -40.28 -28.25
CA GLY A 549 -9.27 -41.16 -28.66
C GLY A 549 -10.66 -40.51 -28.66
N ALA A 550 -11.31 -40.49 -29.83
CA ALA A 550 -12.72 -40.13 -30.00
C ALA A 550 -13.67 -41.27 -29.56
N ASN A 551 -13.50 -41.79 -28.35
CA ASN A 551 -14.25 -42.94 -27.86
C ASN A 551 -15.56 -42.55 -27.16
N GLU A 552 -16.65 -43.18 -27.59
CA GLU A 552 -18.00 -43.12 -26.99
C GLU A 552 -18.10 -43.91 -25.67
N GLY A 553 -17.15 -43.72 -24.75
CA GLY A 553 -17.09 -44.45 -23.47
C GLY A 553 -16.33 -43.76 -22.33
N HIS A 554 -15.55 -42.72 -22.61
CA HIS A 554 -14.81 -41.99 -21.58
C HIS A 554 -15.76 -41.28 -20.61
N GLY A 555 -15.48 -41.38 -19.30
CA GLY A 555 -16.21 -40.70 -18.24
C GLY A 555 -15.39 -39.54 -17.64
N VAL A 556 -15.78 -39.09 -16.45
CA VAL A 556 -15.00 -38.14 -15.65
C VAL A 556 -15.01 -38.56 -14.19
N GLY A 557 -13.84 -38.58 -13.55
CA GLY A 557 -13.72 -38.69 -12.10
C GLY A 557 -13.95 -37.34 -11.42
N SER A 558 -14.07 -37.35 -10.09
CA SER A 558 -14.09 -36.12 -9.28
C SER A 558 -12.81 -35.98 -8.47
N LEU A 559 -12.22 -34.80 -8.49
CA LEU A 559 -11.08 -34.42 -7.66
C LEU A 559 -11.50 -33.33 -6.68
N ARG A 560 -11.08 -33.44 -5.41
CA ARG A 560 -11.09 -32.35 -4.43
C ARG A 560 -9.66 -32.11 -3.96
N LEU A 561 -9.22 -30.85 -3.92
CA LEU A 561 -7.87 -30.48 -3.48
C LEU A 561 -7.87 -29.92 -2.05
N PHE A 562 -6.74 -30.07 -1.35
CA PHE A 562 -6.44 -29.44 -0.06
C PHE A 562 -5.00 -28.90 -0.02
#